data_AF-A0A6P0N020-F1
#
_entry.id   AF-A0A6P0N020-F1
#
_cell.length_a   1.000
_cell.length_b   1.000
_cell.length_c   1.000
_cell.angle_alpha   90.00
_cell.angle_beta   90.00
_cell.angle_gamma   90.00
#
_symmetry.space_group_name_H-M   'P 1'
#
loop_
_entity.id
_entity.type
_entity.pdbx_description
1 polymer ?
#
loop_
_entity_poly.entity_id
_entity_poly.type
_entity_poly.pdbx_seq_one_letter_code
_entity_poly.pdbx_strand_id
1 'polypeptide(L)'
;MSQPKVFITRRLPDTRLEQLHQIANVEIWPERQPPPYEVLLNKVKEIDGLLCLLTDSIDKQIIEAAPSLKVISQLGVGYDNIDI
;
A
#
# COMPACT_ATOMS: atom_id res chain seq x y z
N MET A 1 0.44 21.98 3.86
CA MET A 1 0.70 20.58 4.24
C MET A 1 0.87 19.79 2.95
N SER A 2 1.88 18.93 2.84
CA SER A 2 2.04 18.05 1.68
C SER A 2 0.92 17.00 1.67
N GLN A 3 0.42 16.65 0.48
CA GLN A 3 -0.54 15.54 0.35
C GLN A 3 0.15 14.23 0.75
N PRO A 4 -0.52 13.34 1.53
CA PRO A 4 0.02 12.02 1.87
C PRO A 4 0.31 11.20 0.62
N LYS A 5 1.38 10.42 0.63
CA LYS A 5 1.70 9.47 -0.43
C LYS A 5 1.07 8.12 -0.11
N VAL A 6 0.28 7.58 -1.04
CA VAL A 6 -0.41 6.29 -0.86
C VAL A 6 -0.03 5.35 -1.98
N PHE A 7 0.37 4.13 -1.62
CA PHE A 7 0.63 3.06 -2.59
C PHE A 7 -0.45 1.99 -2.53
N ILE A 8 -0.93 1.56 -3.69
CA ILE A 8 -1.96 0.53 -3.85
C ILE A 8 -1.35 -0.64 -4.62
N THR A 9 -1.29 -1.82 -4.01
CA THR A 9 -0.63 -3.02 -4.59
C THR A 9 -1.43 -3.70 -5.71
N ARG A 10 -2.64 -3.21 -5.99
CA ARG A 10 -3.51 -3.76 -7.03
C ARG A 10 -4.32 -2.67 -7.73
N ARG A 11 -4.52 -2.83 -9.04
CA ARG A 11 -5.50 -2.02 -9.77
C ARG A 11 -6.90 -2.19 -9.19
N LEU A 12 -7.51 -1.08 -8.84
CA LEU A 12 -8.91 -0.95 -8.48
C LEU A 12 -9.59 -0.07 -9.52
N PRO A 13 -10.91 -0.21 -9.72
CA PRO A 13 -11.65 0.71 -10.57
C PRO A 13 -11.50 2.16 -10.07
N ASP A 14 -11.21 3.09 -10.98
CA ASP A 14 -10.95 4.50 -10.63
C ASP A 14 -12.10 5.14 -9.85
N THR A 15 -13.35 4.72 -10.12
CA THR A 15 -14.55 5.16 -9.40
C THR A 15 -14.49 4.89 -7.89
N ARG A 16 -13.68 3.93 -7.44
CA ARG A 16 -13.47 3.66 -6.01
C ARG A 16 -12.35 4.50 -5.39
N LEU A 17 -11.53 5.17 -6.20
CA LEU A 17 -10.36 5.92 -5.78
C LEU A 17 -10.53 7.44 -5.92
N GLU A 18 -11.59 7.93 -6.57
CA GLU A 18 -11.82 9.36 -6.80
C GLU A 18 -11.65 10.22 -5.54
N GLN A 19 -12.26 9.82 -4.42
CA GLN A 19 -12.15 10.54 -3.15
C GLN A 19 -10.72 10.51 -2.60
N LEU A 20 -10.00 9.40 -2.79
CA LEU A 20 -8.62 9.26 -2.32
C LEU A 20 -7.66 10.15 -3.15
N HIS A 21 -7.86 10.21 -4.47
CA HIS A 21 -7.09 11.09 -5.36
C HIS A 21 -7.24 12.59 -5.04
N GLN A 22 -8.36 13.00 -4.41
CA GLN A 22 -8.56 14.39 -4.00
C GLN A 22 -7.71 14.78 -2.77
N ILE A 23 -7.37 13.82 -1.92
CA ILE A 23 -6.72 14.07 -0.63
C ILE A 23 -5.29 13.55 -0.54
N ALA A 24 -4.88 12.63 -1.43
CA ALA A 24 -3.59 11.95 -1.40
C ALA A 24 -2.98 11.83 -2.80
N ASN A 25 -1.64 11.77 -2.85
CA ASN A 25 -0.90 11.38 -4.04
C ASN A 25 -0.87 9.85 -4.11
N VAL A 26 -1.67 9.28 -5.01
CA VAL A 26 -1.88 7.84 -5.12
C VAL A 26 -1.03 7.26 -6.26
N GLU A 27 -0.20 6.28 -5.92
CA GLU A 27 0.48 5.43 -6.88
C GLU A 27 -0.16 4.03 -6.87
N ILE A 28 -0.50 3.52 -8.06
CA ILE A 28 -1.15 2.21 -8.22
C ILE A 28 -0.18 1.27 -8.94
N TRP A 29 0.02 0.08 -8.39
CA TRP A 29 0.79 -0.97 -9.03
C TRP A 29 0.17 -1.35 -10.39
N PRO A 30 0.92 -1.26 -11.50
CA PRO A 30 0.35 -1.35 -12.83
C PRO A 30 0.08 -2.79 -13.27
N GLU A 31 0.74 -3.79 -12.68
CA GLU A 31 0.64 -5.18 -13.11
C GLU A 31 -0.51 -5.93 -12.44
N ARG A 32 -0.87 -7.06 -13.04
CA ARG A 32 -1.91 -7.93 -12.49
C ARG A 32 -1.41 -8.74 -11.31
N GLN A 33 -0.15 -9.17 -11.29
CA GLN A 33 0.48 -9.83 -10.14
C GLN A 33 0.72 -8.83 -9.00
N PRO A 34 0.84 -9.28 -7.74
CA PRO A 34 1.31 -8.40 -6.67
C PRO A 34 2.71 -7.86 -6.98
N PRO A 35 3.07 -6.67 -6.48
CA PRO A 35 4.43 -6.16 -6.58
C PRO A 35 5.41 -7.19 -5.97
N PRO A 36 6.57 -7.43 -6.60
CA PRO A 36 7.62 -8.23 -5.98
C PRO A 36 8.00 -7.66 -4.61
N TYR A 37 8.41 -8.54 -3.69
CA TYR A 37 8.76 -8.15 -2.31
C TYR A 37 9.77 -6.99 -2.26
N GLU A 38 10.81 -7.02 -3.10
CA GLU A 38 11.82 -5.96 -3.17
C GLU A 38 11.25 -4.62 -3.66
N VAL A 39 10.27 -4.65 -4.57
CA VAL A 39 9.58 -3.45 -5.02
C VAL A 39 8.75 -2.89 -3.88
N LEU A 40 7.98 -3.74 -3.20
CA LEU A 40 7.19 -3.33 -2.04
C LEU A 40 8.08 -2.73 -0.95
N LEU A 41 9.19 -3.40 -0.60
CA LEU A 41 10.18 -2.95 0.38
C LEU A 41 10.77 -1.57 0.04
N ASN A 42 10.98 -1.28 -1.25
CA ASN A 42 11.46 0.03 -1.66
C ASN A 42 10.35 1.09 -1.64
N LYS A 43 9.13 0.73 -2.05
CA LYS A 43 7.99 1.65 -2.04
C LYS A 43 7.60 2.09 -0.64
N VAL A 44 7.58 1.18 0.33
CA VAL A 44 7.14 1.49 1.70
C VAL A 44 8.01 2.54 2.41
N LYS A 45 9.27 2.72 1.98
CA LYS A 45 10.18 3.74 2.52
C LYS A 45 9.70 5.17 2.31
N GLU A 46 8.90 5.39 1.27
CA GLU A 46 8.55 6.74 0.80
C GLU A 46 7.06 7.08 0.92
N ILE A 47 6.24 6.22 1.52
CA ILE A 47 4.78 6.37 1.57
C ILE A 47 4.26 6.61 2.98
N ASP A 48 3.11 7.26 3.08
CA ASP A 48 2.36 7.49 4.31
C ASP A 48 1.27 6.43 4.52
N GLY A 49 0.77 5.81 3.45
CA GLY A 49 -0.30 4.82 3.50
C GLY A 49 -0.13 3.71 2.48
N LEU A 50 -0.50 2.49 2.86
CA LEU A 50 -0.46 1.30 2.03
C LEU A 50 -1.87 0.70 1.92
N LEU A 51 -2.32 0.39 0.70
CA LEU A 51 -3.48 -0.46 0.46
C LEU A 51 -3.01 -1.76 -0.19
N CYS A 52 -3.14 -2.87 0.55
CA CYS A 52 -2.68 -4.20 0.14
C CYS A 52 -3.81 -5.23 0.07
N LEU A 53 -3.53 -6.38 -0.51
CA LEU A 53 -4.40 -7.55 -0.55
C LEU A 53 -3.72 -8.71 0.21
N LEU A 54 -4.48 -9.76 0.49
CA LEU A 54 -4.00 -10.99 1.14
C LEU A 54 -2.79 -11.66 0.45
N THR A 55 -2.53 -11.34 -0.82
CA THR A 55 -1.39 -11.88 -1.58
C THR A 55 -0.08 -11.14 -1.33
N ASP A 56 -0.11 -9.99 -0.66
CA ASP A 56 1.08 -9.20 -0.35
C ASP A 56 1.62 -9.62 1.03
N SER A 57 2.90 -9.98 1.13
CA SER A 57 3.52 -10.29 2.42
C SER A 57 3.99 -9.02 3.12
N ILE A 58 3.28 -8.60 4.16
CA ILE A 58 3.58 -7.41 4.96
C ILE A 58 4.20 -7.87 6.29
N ASP A 59 5.43 -8.34 6.23
CA ASP A 59 6.16 -8.81 7.39
C ASP A 59 6.80 -7.65 8.19
N LYS A 60 7.44 -8.00 9.32
CA LYS A 60 8.19 -7.06 10.14
C LYS A 60 9.20 -6.22 9.36
N GLN A 61 9.88 -6.82 8.37
CA GLN A 61 10.91 -6.13 7.62
C GLN A 61 10.30 -5.05 6.71
N ILE A 62 9.14 -5.31 6.09
CA ILE A 62 8.37 -4.29 5.36
C ILE A 62 7.96 -3.14 6.29
N ILE A 63 7.47 -3.46 7.49
CA ILE A 63 6.99 -2.47 8.45
C ILE A 63 8.15 -1.62 9.00
N GLU A 64 9.26 -2.24 9.40
CA GLU A 64 10.46 -1.55 9.89
C GLU A 64 11.12 -0.67 8.82
N ALA A 65 11.00 -1.05 7.55
CA ALA A 65 11.51 -0.25 6.43
C ALA A 65 10.62 0.96 6.09
N ALA A 66 9.48 1.15 6.75
CA ALA A 66 8.46 2.13 6.41
C ALA A 66 8.34 3.25 7.46
N PRO A 67 9.34 4.14 7.60
CA PRO A 67 9.41 5.08 8.73
C PRO A 67 8.31 6.15 8.74
N SER A 68 7.67 6.42 7.60
CA SER A 68 6.60 7.41 7.47
C SER A 68 5.21 6.77 7.37
N LEU A 69 5.13 5.43 7.31
CA LEU A 69 3.88 4.71 7.12
C LEU A 69 3.02 4.83 8.38
N LYS A 70 1.82 5.38 8.21
CA LYS A 70 0.87 5.65 9.30
C LYS A 70 -0.27 4.64 9.34
N VAL A 71 -0.56 4.01 8.21
CA VAL A 71 -1.71 3.11 8.07
C VAL A 71 -1.46 2.06 7.00
N ILE A 72 -1.85 0.82 7.29
CA ILE A 72 -1.96 -0.29 6.34
C ILE A 72 -3.44 -0.64 6.25
N SER A 73 -4.00 -0.56 5.04
CA SER A 73 -5.37 -0.93 4.73
C SER A 73 -5.38 -2.22 3.93
N GLN A 74 -6.01 -3.25 4.48
CA GLN A 74 -6.19 -4.50 3.76
C GLN A 74 -7.53 -4.51 3.01
N LEU A 75 -7.48 -4.85 1.73
CA LEU A 75 -8.65 -5.29 0.99
C LEU A 75 -8.87 -6.80 1.20
N GLY A 76 -9.43 -7.15 2.37
CA GLY A 76 -9.72 -8.52 2.78
C GLY A 76 -10.42 -8.56 4.14
N VAL A 77 -10.95 -9.72 4.51
CA VAL A 77 -11.56 -9.93 5.84
C VAL A 77 -10.47 -10.25 6.88
N GLY A 78 -9.52 -11.11 6.52
CA GLY A 78 -8.38 -11.47 7.36
C GLY A 78 -7.16 -10.59 7.11
N TYR A 79 -6.20 -10.68 8.02
CA TYR A 79 -4.92 -9.95 7.99
C TYR A 79 -3.72 -10.84 8.31
N ASP A 80 -3.82 -12.15 8.05
CA ASP A 80 -2.78 -13.13 8.37
C ASP A 80 -1.44 -12.88 7.66
N ASN A 81 -1.47 -12.14 6.53
CA ASN A 81 -0.30 -11.71 5.79
C ASN A 81 0.35 -10.42 6.33
N ILE A 82 -0.17 -9.86 7.42
CA ILE A 82 0.35 -8.65 8.09
C ILE A 82 0.86 -9.05 9.47
N ASP A 83 2.13 -8.74 9.75
CA ASP A 83 2.75 -8.95 11.05
C ASP A 83 2.33 -7.85 12.03
N ILE A 84 1.43 -8.18 12.97
CA ILE A 84 0.81 -7.25 13.94
C ILE A 84 1.56 -7.20 15.26
#